data_AF-A0A7W0R126-F1
#
_entry.id   AF-A0A7W0R126-F1
#
_cell.length_a   1.000
_cell.length_b   1.000
_cell.length_c   1.000
_cell.angle_alpha   90.00
_cell.angle_beta   90.00
_cell.angle_gamma   90.00
#
_symmetry.space_group_name_H-M   'P 1'
#
loop_
_entity.id
_entity.type
_entity.pdbx_description
1 polymer ?
#
loop_
_entity_poly.entity_id
_entity_poly.type
_entity_poly.pdbx_seq_one_letter_code
_entity_poly.pdbx_strand_id
1 'polypeptide(L)'
;MRFEGADRRRLALASALTFAALPFLWLWNQREDTANPNVAAVGLPAEDAVTATGTATTIDPMGALPPLLASGENPPSDSRWAVPFAVGTAGSELLSTATATFRHAVGSPDICWYSGTANGAEVLVVNVENGRSVECVTIPHPDGADDEIVLDPDRFVNLASFTDAPVAVEIRAPK
;
A
#
# COMPACT_ATOMS: atom_id res chain seq x y z
N MET A 1 7.41 23.28 -45.38
CA MET A 1 7.19 21.83 -45.18
C MET A 1 5.84 21.48 -45.77
N ARG A 2 5.82 20.74 -46.89
CA ARG A 2 4.61 20.41 -47.66
C ARG A 2 4.18 19.02 -47.18
N PHE A 3 3.14 18.94 -46.35
CA PHE A 3 2.62 17.65 -45.90
C PHE A 3 2.01 16.91 -47.09
N GLU A 4 2.64 15.81 -47.53
CA GLU A 4 2.09 14.87 -48.51
C GLU A 4 0.66 14.48 -48.13
N GLY A 5 -0.25 14.42 -49.11
CA GLY A 5 -1.67 14.12 -48.89
C GLY A 5 -1.94 12.76 -48.23
N ALA A 6 -0.97 11.85 -48.26
CA ALA A 6 -1.03 10.56 -47.57
C ALA A 6 -1.02 10.71 -46.04
N ASP A 7 -0.26 11.65 -45.49
CA ASP A 7 -0.17 11.86 -44.04
C ASP A 7 -1.47 12.42 -43.46
N ARG A 8 -2.13 13.33 -44.20
CA ARG A 8 -3.43 13.87 -43.81
C ARG A 8 -4.52 12.80 -43.75
N ARG A 9 -4.49 11.82 -44.67
CA ARG A 9 -5.44 10.71 -44.68
C ARG A 9 -5.22 9.76 -43.50
N ARG A 10 -3.96 9.48 -43.16
CA ARG A 10 -3.62 8.63 -42.00
C ARG A 10 -4.02 9.29 -40.69
N LEU A 11 -3.74 10.59 -40.53
CA LEU A 11 -4.12 11.34 -39.35
C LEU A 11 -5.65 11.44 -39.20
N ALA A 12 -6.38 11.68 -40.31
CA ALA A 12 -7.84 11.71 -40.30
C ALA A 12 -8.45 10.36 -39.89
N LEU A 13 -7.94 9.25 -40.44
CA LEU A 13 -8.40 7.90 -40.10
C LEU A 13 -8.13 7.55 -38.64
N ALA A 14 -6.94 7.88 -38.12
CA ALA A 14 -6.62 7.66 -36.72
C ALA A 14 -7.58 8.40 -35.80
N SER A 15 -7.83 9.69 -36.06
CA SER A 15 -8.76 10.49 -35.25
C SER A 15 -10.20 9.96 -35.30
N ALA A 16 -10.69 9.57 -36.48
CA ALA A 16 -12.03 9.04 -36.64
C ALA A 16 -12.22 7.72 -35.86
N LEU A 17 -11.18 6.88 -35.80
CA LEU A 17 -11.22 5.62 -35.07
C LEU A 17 -11.29 5.86 -33.55
N THR A 18 -10.54 6.83 -33.03
CA THR A 18 -10.61 7.19 -31.60
C THR A 18 -11.98 7.75 -31.21
N PHE A 19 -12.56 8.62 -32.06
CA PHE A 19 -13.90 9.17 -31.84
C PHE A 19 -15.01 8.11 -31.87
N ALA A 20 -14.83 7.01 -32.62
CA ALA A 20 -15.78 5.90 -32.64
C ALA A 20 -15.57 4.90 -31.48
N ALA A 21 -14.32 4.71 -31.04
CA ALA A 21 -13.98 3.73 -30.00
C ALA A 21 -14.50 4.15 -28.60
N LEU A 22 -14.39 5.43 -28.26
CA LEU A 22 -14.84 5.96 -26.96
C LEU A 22 -16.33 5.72 -26.64
N PRO A 23 -17.29 6.10 -27.51
CA PRO A 23 -18.71 5.87 -27.23
C PRO A 23 -19.06 4.37 -27.25
N PHE A 24 -18.33 3.56 -28.01
CA PHE A 24 -18.54 2.11 -28.03
C PHE A 24 -18.11 1.45 -26.70
N LEU A 25 -16.97 1.86 -26.14
CA LEU A 25 -16.49 1.36 -24.85
C LEU A 25 -17.43 1.75 -23.70
N TRP A 26 -17.92 3.00 -23.71
CA TRP A 26 -18.87 3.49 -22.70
C TRP A 26 -20.21 2.74 -22.74
N LEU A 27 -20.74 2.46 -23.94
CA LEU A 27 -21.98 1.71 -24.09
C LEU A 27 -21.83 0.23 -23.68
N TRP A 28 -20.62 -0.34 -23.82
CA TRP A 28 -20.35 -1.70 -23.35
C TRP A 28 -20.36 -1.77 -21.82
N ASN A 29 -19.69 -0.84 -21.14
CA ASN A 29 -19.59 -0.82 -19.68
C ASN A 29 -20.96 -0.68 -18.99
N GLN A 30 -21.86 0.13 -19.57
CA GLN A 30 -23.25 0.28 -19.08
C GLN A 30 -24.05 -1.03 -19.06
N ARG A 31 -23.75 -1.99 -19.93
CA ARG A 31 -24.47 -3.28 -19.96
C ARG A 31 -24.11 -4.17 -18.78
N GLU A 32 -22.93 -4.00 -18.20
CA GLU A 32 -22.43 -4.83 -17.09
C GLU A 32 -22.95 -4.31 -15.73
N ASP A 33 -23.18 -3.00 -15.60
CA ASP A 33 -23.65 -2.34 -14.37
C ASP A 33 -25.15 -2.57 -14.05
N THR A 34 -25.94 -3.12 -14.97
CA THR A 34 -27.39 -3.36 -14.72
C THR A 34 -27.64 -4.58 -13.80
N ALA A 35 -26.60 -5.29 -13.36
CA ALA A 35 -26.73 -6.54 -12.62
C ALA A 35 -26.77 -6.42 -11.09
N ASN A 36 -26.43 -5.29 -10.46
CA ASN A 36 -26.42 -5.19 -8.98
C ASN A 36 -26.67 -3.76 -8.44
N PRO A 37 -27.91 -3.38 -8.09
CA PRO A 37 -28.18 -2.08 -7.48
C PRO A 37 -28.11 -2.17 -5.95
N ASN A 38 -26.90 -2.03 -5.38
CA ASN A 38 -26.72 -1.97 -3.91
C ASN A 38 -26.08 -0.63 -3.52
N VAL A 39 -26.84 0.46 -3.53
CA VAL A 39 -26.41 1.74 -2.94
C VAL A 39 -27.09 1.89 -1.58
N ALA A 40 -26.34 1.70 -0.50
CA ALA A 40 -26.82 1.93 0.87
C ALA A 40 -26.75 3.42 1.21
N ALA A 41 -27.91 4.06 1.36
CA ALA A 41 -28.05 5.39 1.95
C ALA A 41 -27.91 5.30 3.48
N VAL A 42 -26.87 5.94 4.04
CA VAL A 42 -26.69 6.11 5.48
C VAL A 42 -27.63 7.21 5.96
N GLY A 43 -28.70 6.84 6.65
CA GLY A 43 -29.58 7.76 7.37
C GLY A 43 -29.25 7.76 8.87
N LEU A 44 -28.88 8.92 9.41
CA LEU A 44 -28.88 9.20 10.84
C LEU A 44 -30.19 9.91 11.20
N PRO A 45 -30.77 9.63 12.38
CA PRO A 45 -31.45 10.69 13.12
C PRO A 45 -30.92 10.87 14.54
N ALA A 46 -30.94 12.12 14.96
CA ALA A 46 -30.49 12.65 16.25
C ALA A 46 -31.47 12.36 17.40
N GLU A 47 -30.86 12.26 18.58
CA GLU A 47 -31.29 12.57 19.96
C GLU A 47 -32.79 12.84 20.24
N ASP A 48 -33.33 12.15 21.25
CA ASP A 48 -34.36 12.74 22.12
C ASP A 48 -34.23 12.25 23.58
N ALA A 49 -34.45 13.18 24.50
CA ALA A 49 -34.16 13.07 25.92
C ALA A 49 -35.30 12.42 26.72
N VAL A 50 -34.96 11.63 27.74
CA VAL A 50 -35.88 11.29 28.84
C VAL A 50 -35.23 11.63 30.18
N THR A 51 -35.77 12.67 30.81
CA THR A 51 -35.54 13.00 32.21
C THR A 51 -36.27 11.99 33.09
N ALA A 52 -35.53 11.19 33.86
CA ALA A 52 -36.09 10.38 34.93
C ALA A 52 -35.36 10.70 36.24
N THR A 53 -36.02 11.48 37.10
CA THR A 53 -35.63 11.73 38.49
C THR A 53 -35.80 10.43 39.28
N GLY A 54 -34.71 9.68 39.45
CA GLY A 54 -34.64 8.52 40.32
C GLY A 54 -33.52 8.71 41.33
N THR A 55 -33.86 8.73 42.62
CA THR A 55 -32.89 8.70 43.73
C THR A 55 -32.09 7.41 43.62
N ALA A 56 -30.88 7.48 43.08
CA ALA A 56 -29.98 6.34 42.98
C ALA A 56 -29.42 6.02 44.38
N THR A 57 -30.08 5.11 45.11
CA THR A 57 -29.37 4.29 46.08
C THR A 57 -28.46 3.37 45.29
N THR A 58 -27.20 3.77 45.14
CA THR A 58 -26.14 2.93 44.57
C THR A 58 -25.93 1.75 45.50
N ILE A 59 -26.65 0.66 45.26
CA ILE A 59 -26.24 -0.65 45.72
C ILE A 59 -25.00 -0.97 44.89
N ASP A 60 -23.83 -0.90 45.50
CA ASP A 60 -22.56 -1.32 44.92
C ASP A 60 -22.48 -2.85 44.96
N PRO A 61 -22.62 -3.57 43.82
CA PRO A 61 -22.47 -5.03 43.80
C PRO A 61 -21.00 -5.48 43.87
N MET A 62 -20.05 -4.56 43.92
CA MET A 62 -18.61 -4.81 43.86
C MET A 62 -17.92 -4.21 45.09
N GLY A 63 -18.36 -4.63 46.27
CA GLY A 63 -18.03 -4.02 47.57
C GLY A 63 -16.64 -3.39 47.69
N ALA A 64 -16.59 -2.18 48.24
CA ALA A 64 -15.43 -1.32 48.45
C ALA A 64 -14.07 -2.06 48.61
N LEU A 65 -13.33 -2.19 47.51
CA LEU A 65 -11.92 -2.58 47.53
C LEU A 65 -11.01 -1.33 47.65
N PRO A 66 -10.03 -1.32 48.57
CA PRO A 66 -9.08 -0.21 48.67
C PRO A 66 -8.10 -0.20 47.48
N PRO A 67 -7.62 0.99 47.05
CA PRO A 67 -6.71 1.09 45.92
C PRO A 67 -5.33 0.50 46.24
N LEU A 68 -4.94 -0.50 45.47
CA LEU A 68 -3.62 -1.13 45.54
C LEU A 68 -2.58 -0.24 44.85
N LEU A 69 -1.87 0.57 45.63
CA LEU A 69 -0.71 1.33 45.14
C LEU A 69 0.44 0.36 44.87
N ALA A 70 0.99 0.44 43.65
CA ALA A 70 2.10 -0.36 43.16
C ALA A 70 3.39 -0.07 43.95
N SER A 71 3.59 -0.80 45.04
CA SER A 71 4.91 -1.03 45.61
C SER A 71 5.57 -2.16 44.82
N GLY A 72 6.71 -1.85 44.21
CA GLY A 72 7.45 -2.77 43.36
C GLY A 72 7.74 -4.10 44.05
N GLU A 73 7.25 -5.18 43.45
CA GLU A 73 7.85 -6.49 43.46
C GLU A 73 7.28 -7.25 42.25
N ASN A 74 8.16 -7.72 41.37
CA ASN A 74 7.81 -8.40 40.13
C ASN A 74 7.24 -9.80 40.45
N PRO A 75 5.96 -10.11 40.14
CA PRO A 75 5.47 -11.46 40.34
C PRO A 75 6.03 -12.40 39.26
N PRO A 76 6.32 -13.69 39.57
CA PRO A 76 6.67 -14.65 38.54
C PRO A 76 5.47 -14.83 37.60
N SER A 77 5.66 -14.56 36.31
CA SER A 77 4.61 -14.73 35.30
C SER A 77 4.23 -16.20 35.20
N ASP A 78 3.01 -16.56 35.62
CA ASP A 78 2.42 -17.86 35.34
C ASP A 78 2.03 -17.88 33.84
N SER A 79 3.00 -18.24 32.99
CA SER A 79 2.97 -18.12 31.54
C SER A 79 2.21 -19.28 30.89
N ARG A 80 0.93 -19.48 31.24
CA ARG A 80 0.15 -20.55 30.61
C ARG A 80 -0.52 -20.15 29.31
N TRP A 81 -0.80 -18.85 29.08
CA TRP A 81 -1.38 -18.33 27.83
C TRP A 81 -0.64 -17.13 27.25
N ALA A 82 0.66 -16.98 27.53
CA ALA A 82 1.49 -16.10 26.72
C ALA A 82 1.73 -16.80 25.38
N VAL A 83 0.87 -16.56 24.39
CA VAL A 83 1.19 -16.87 23.00
C VAL A 83 2.31 -15.90 22.63
N PRO A 84 3.56 -16.35 22.40
CA PRO A 84 4.55 -15.45 21.86
C PRO A 84 4.07 -15.09 20.45
N PHE A 85 3.68 -13.83 20.24
CA PHE A 85 3.73 -13.31 18.89
C PHE A 85 5.21 -13.27 18.53
N ALA A 86 5.65 -14.27 17.79
CA ALA A 86 6.98 -14.25 17.21
C ALA A 86 6.98 -13.14 16.16
N VAL A 87 7.43 -11.94 16.54
CA VAL A 87 7.95 -11.00 15.55
C VAL A 87 9.15 -11.71 14.95
N GLY A 88 8.98 -12.25 13.74
CA GLY A 88 10.01 -12.98 13.03
C GLY A 88 11.20 -12.07 12.77
N THR A 89 12.15 -12.02 13.71
CA THR A 89 13.46 -11.41 13.54
C THR A 89 14.42 -12.42 12.93
N ALA A 90 13.99 -13.07 11.85
CA ALA A 90 14.97 -13.48 10.83
C ALA A 90 15.24 -12.22 10.00
N GLY A 91 15.90 -11.25 10.66
CA GLY A 91 16.13 -9.92 10.10
C GLY A 91 17.13 -10.03 8.97
N SER A 92 16.61 -10.14 7.75
CA SER A 92 17.28 -9.72 6.53
C SER A 92 18.08 -8.44 6.83
N GLU A 93 19.40 -8.51 6.66
CA GLU A 93 20.34 -7.44 7.07
C GLU A 93 20.05 -6.17 6.29
N LEU A 94 19.92 -5.03 6.98
CA LEU A 94 19.71 -3.75 6.33
C LEU A 94 20.97 -3.35 5.56
N LEU A 95 20.86 -3.27 4.23
CA LEU A 95 21.94 -2.86 3.35
C LEU A 95 21.96 -1.35 3.17
N SER A 96 20.80 -0.74 2.90
CA SER A 96 20.67 0.70 2.64
C SER A 96 19.22 1.18 2.80
N THR A 97 19.03 2.49 2.78
CA THR A 97 17.72 3.14 2.71
C THR A 97 17.66 3.95 1.42
N ALA A 98 16.54 3.87 0.70
CA ALA A 98 16.35 4.52 -0.59
C ALA A 98 14.91 5.01 -0.74
N THR A 99 14.64 5.73 -1.83
CA THR A 99 13.30 6.04 -2.30
C THR A 99 12.94 5.14 -3.47
N ALA A 100 11.78 4.50 -3.40
CA ALA A 100 11.28 3.66 -4.47
C ALA A 100 10.34 4.42 -5.39
N THR A 101 10.55 4.26 -6.69
CA THR A 101 9.65 4.72 -7.75
C THR A 101 9.46 3.62 -8.79
N PHE A 102 8.74 3.92 -9.87
CA PHE A 102 8.48 2.96 -10.94
C PHE A 102 8.73 3.56 -12.33
N ARG A 103 9.24 2.74 -13.25
CA ARG A 103 9.34 3.08 -14.67
C ARG A 103 9.17 1.84 -15.54
N HIS A 104 8.34 1.92 -16.58
CA HIS A 104 8.21 0.86 -17.59
C HIS A 104 9.51 0.56 -18.35
N ALA A 105 10.49 1.47 -18.32
CA ALA A 105 11.77 1.30 -18.99
C ALA A 105 12.67 0.22 -18.35
N VAL A 106 12.38 -0.20 -17.10
CA VAL A 106 13.06 -1.32 -16.43
C VAL A 106 12.85 -2.62 -17.22
N GLY A 107 11.69 -2.79 -17.85
CA GLY A 107 11.43 -3.80 -18.87
C GLY A 107 11.27 -5.24 -18.37
N SER A 108 11.45 -5.47 -17.07
CA SER A 108 11.21 -6.77 -16.42
C SER A 108 10.81 -6.58 -14.96
N PRO A 109 9.80 -7.31 -14.46
CA PRO A 109 9.42 -7.28 -13.06
C PRO A 109 10.48 -7.88 -12.14
N ASP A 110 11.44 -8.66 -12.62
CA ASP A 110 12.44 -9.27 -11.73
C ASP A 110 13.66 -8.37 -11.52
N ILE A 111 13.72 -7.23 -12.22
CA ILE A 111 14.85 -6.32 -12.22
C ILE A 111 14.47 -5.01 -11.54
N CYS A 112 15.42 -4.41 -10.83
CA CYS A 112 15.31 -3.07 -10.28
C CYS A 112 16.57 -2.26 -10.58
N TRP A 113 16.41 -0.99 -10.91
CA TRP A 113 17.54 -0.09 -11.11
C TRP A 113 17.94 0.52 -9.78
N TYR A 114 19.15 0.20 -9.32
CA TYR A 114 19.69 0.68 -8.06
C TYR A 114 21.21 0.58 -8.06
N SER A 115 21.90 1.68 -7.75
CA SER A 115 23.37 1.73 -7.78
C SER A 115 24.02 1.50 -6.41
N GLY A 116 23.24 1.41 -5.33
CA GLY A 116 23.77 1.22 -3.98
C GLY A 116 24.16 -0.23 -3.62
N THR A 117 24.06 -1.17 -4.56
CA THR A 117 24.48 -2.58 -4.41
C THR A 117 25.29 -3.04 -5.61
N ALA A 118 25.92 -4.22 -5.50
CA ALA A 118 26.60 -4.84 -6.63
C ALA A 118 25.60 -5.19 -7.75
N ASN A 119 26.01 -5.01 -9.01
CA ASN A 119 25.23 -5.44 -10.16
C ASN A 119 24.94 -6.95 -10.10
N GLY A 120 23.69 -7.34 -10.28
CA GLY A 120 23.22 -8.71 -10.18
C GLY A 120 22.96 -9.17 -8.75
N ALA A 121 23.03 -8.28 -7.75
CA ALA A 121 22.67 -8.62 -6.38
C ALA A 121 21.15 -8.74 -6.25
N GLU A 122 20.70 -9.85 -5.70
CA GLU A 122 19.33 -10.03 -5.24
C GLU A 122 19.12 -9.24 -3.95
N VAL A 123 18.02 -8.49 -3.87
CA VAL A 123 17.70 -7.64 -2.73
C VAL A 123 16.22 -7.74 -2.38
N LEU A 124 15.93 -7.55 -1.10
CA LEU A 124 14.57 -7.41 -0.58
C LEU A 124 14.30 -5.93 -0.32
N VAL A 125 13.35 -5.35 -1.08
CA VAL A 125 12.90 -3.97 -0.92
C VAL A 125 11.69 -3.96 -0.01
N VAL A 126 11.75 -3.24 1.11
CA VAL A 126 10.69 -3.18 2.12
C VAL A 126 10.19 -1.74 2.24
N ASN A 127 8.90 -1.52 2.06
CA ASN A 127 8.26 -0.23 2.30
C ASN A 127 8.16 0.03 3.81
N VAL A 128 8.75 1.13 4.27
CA VAL A 128 8.82 1.46 5.70
C VAL A 128 7.48 1.88 6.29
N GLU A 129 6.54 2.33 5.46
CA GLU A 129 5.24 2.83 5.88
C GLU A 129 4.22 1.71 6.10
N ASN A 130 4.23 0.69 5.23
CA ASN A 130 3.22 -0.37 5.24
C ASN A 130 3.80 -1.78 5.50
N GLY A 131 5.12 -1.93 5.53
CA GLY A 131 5.82 -3.20 5.78
C GLY A 131 5.74 -4.22 4.62
N ARG A 132 5.19 -3.85 3.47
CA ARG A 132 5.17 -4.72 2.28
C ARG A 132 6.57 -4.82 1.70
N SER A 133 6.87 -5.96 1.09
CA SER A 133 8.17 -6.21 0.50
C SER A 133 8.11 -6.87 -0.86
N VAL A 134 9.12 -6.61 -1.68
CA VAL A 134 9.31 -7.22 -2.99
C VAL A 134 10.78 -7.60 -3.17
N GLU A 135 11.02 -8.73 -3.81
CA GLU A 135 12.37 -9.18 -4.18
C GLU A 135 12.65 -8.81 -5.63
N CYS A 136 13.88 -8.35 -5.89
CA CYS A 136 14.35 -8.02 -7.23
C CYS A 136 15.87 -8.16 -7.35
N VAL A 137 16.35 -8.29 -8.58
CA VAL A 137 17.77 -8.28 -8.91
C VAL A 137 18.18 -6.87 -9.34
N THR A 138 19.20 -6.33 -8.69
CA THR A 138 19.67 -4.96 -8.93
C THR A 138 20.55 -4.87 -10.17
N ILE A 139 20.31 -3.85 -10.99
CA ILE A 139 21.23 -3.41 -12.05
C ILE A 139 21.53 -1.92 -11.86
N PRO A 140 22.67 -1.42 -12.35
CA PRO A 140 23.05 -0.03 -12.16
C PRO A 140 21.99 0.94 -12.69
N HIS A 141 21.68 1.97 -11.92
CA HIS A 141 20.77 3.03 -12.35
C HIS A 141 21.43 3.78 -13.54
N PRO A 142 20.71 4.06 -14.65
CA PRO A 142 21.30 4.69 -15.84
C PRO A 142 21.95 6.05 -15.56
N ASP A 143 21.34 6.83 -14.66
CA ASP A 143 21.82 8.12 -14.18
C ASP A 143 22.77 8.01 -12.96
N GLY A 144 23.02 6.80 -12.45
CA GLY A 144 23.96 6.55 -11.35
C GLY A 144 23.46 6.88 -9.94
N ALA A 145 22.16 7.14 -9.75
CA ALA A 145 21.58 7.40 -8.43
C ALA A 145 21.70 6.17 -7.51
N ASP A 146 22.14 6.39 -6.28
CA ASP A 146 22.31 5.39 -5.21
C ASP A 146 21.27 5.54 -4.07
N ASP A 147 20.48 6.61 -4.09
CA ASP A 147 19.37 6.90 -3.16
C ASP A 147 17.98 6.61 -3.76
N GLU A 148 17.92 6.21 -5.02
CA GLU A 148 16.68 5.90 -5.76
C GLU A 148 16.73 4.46 -6.30
N ILE A 149 15.70 3.69 -5.96
CA ILE A 149 15.43 2.38 -6.57
C ILE A 149 14.22 2.46 -7.49
N VAL A 150 14.42 2.13 -8.77
CA VAL A 150 13.35 2.13 -9.77
C VAL A 150 12.92 0.70 -10.03
N LEU A 151 11.65 0.42 -9.76
CA LEU A 151 11.05 -0.89 -10.01
C LEU A 151 10.23 -0.88 -11.31
N ASP A 152 9.95 -2.06 -11.83
CA ASP A 152 8.89 -2.22 -12.80
C ASP A 152 7.51 -1.95 -12.14
N PRO A 153 6.54 -1.34 -12.84
CA PRO A 153 5.21 -1.07 -12.30
C PRO A 153 4.48 -2.30 -11.76
N ASP A 154 4.69 -3.48 -12.36
CA ASP A 154 4.06 -4.73 -11.92
C ASP A 154 4.61 -5.20 -10.57
N ARG A 155 5.85 -4.82 -10.22
CA ARG A 155 6.36 -5.02 -8.85
C ARG A 155 5.97 -3.90 -7.93
N PHE A 156 6.02 -2.67 -8.39
CA PHE A 156 5.75 -1.50 -7.56
C PHE A 156 4.35 -1.55 -6.94
N VAL A 157 3.34 -2.02 -7.67
CA VAL A 157 1.96 -2.18 -7.14
C VAL A 157 1.86 -3.13 -5.95
N ASN A 158 2.79 -4.10 -5.84
CA ASN A 158 2.86 -5.01 -4.69
C ASN A 158 3.50 -4.33 -3.46
N LEU A 159 4.25 -3.25 -3.68
CA LEU A 159 4.93 -2.48 -2.65
C LEU A 159 4.09 -1.29 -2.16
N ALA A 160 3.50 -0.52 -3.07
CA ALA A 160 2.71 0.69 -2.79
C ALA A 160 1.73 1.02 -3.93
N SER A 161 0.81 1.97 -3.72
CA SER A 161 -0.01 2.53 -4.79
C SER A 161 0.83 3.47 -5.66
N PHE A 162 0.55 3.52 -6.97
CA PHE A 162 1.23 4.44 -7.90
C PHE A 162 1.08 5.93 -7.53
N THR A 163 0.01 6.27 -6.81
CA THR A 163 -0.27 7.64 -6.32
C THR A 163 0.65 8.07 -5.20
N ASP A 164 1.26 7.11 -4.51
CA ASP A 164 2.07 7.35 -3.32
C ASP A 164 3.56 7.44 -3.69
N ALA A 165 3.90 7.18 -4.96
CA ALA A 165 5.26 7.30 -5.45
C ALA A 165 5.74 8.77 -5.43
N PRO A 166 7.00 9.04 -5.02
CA PRO A 166 7.99 8.11 -4.49
C PRO A 166 7.76 7.74 -3.01
N VAL A 167 8.05 6.48 -2.64
CA VAL A 167 7.88 5.96 -1.26
C VAL A 167 9.23 5.66 -0.60
N ALA A 168 9.34 5.83 0.72
CA ALA A 168 10.54 5.47 1.46
C ALA A 168 10.66 3.94 1.63
N VAL A 169 11.85 3.39 1.37
CA VAL A 169 12.10 1.95 1.44
C VAL A 169 13.43 1.61 2.12
N GLU A 170 13.46 0.45 2.74
CA GLU A 170 14.66 -0.21 3.21
C GLU A 170 15.05 -1.32 2.23
N ILE A 171 16.33 -1.36 1.87
CA ILE A 171 16.91 -2.41 1.03
C ILE A 171 17.66 -3.35 1.94
N ARG A 172 17.31 -4.63 1.88
CA ARG A 172 17.85 -5.64 2.78
C ARG A 172 18.35 -6.87 2.02
N ALA A 173 19.24 -7.64 2.63
CA ALA A 173 19.79 -8.85 2.02
C ALA A 173 18.73 -9.98 1.96
N PRO A 174 18.59 -10.71 0.85
CA PRO A 174 17.64 -11.83 0.75
C PRO A 174 17.94 -12.90 1.81
N LYS A 175 16.89 -13.62 2.21
CA LYS A 175 16.96 -14.62 3.30
C LYS A 175 17.59 -15.94 2.86
#